data_AF-A0A0S9CLR2-F1
#
_entry.id   AF-A0A0S9CLR2-F1
#
_cell.length_a   1.000
_cell.length_b   1.000
_cell.length_c   1.000
_cell.angle_alpha   90.00
_cell.angle_beta   90.00
_cell.angle_gamma   90.00
#
_symmetry.space_group_name_H-M   'P 1'
#
loop_
_entity.id
_entity.type
_entity.pdbx_description
1 polymer ?
#
loop_
_entity_poly.entity_id
_entity_poly.type
_entity_poly.pdbx_seq_one_letter_code
_entity_poly.pdbx_strand_id
1 'polypeptide(L)'
;MFATGIVAALAISLAGCSGGGRNRADLPYVARDVGTLYSAAKQRLDQARYKEAAALFDEVERQHPYSIWARRAQLMGAFSYYLSGDYTQAIQGSQRFLSVHPGNRDAPYAYYLIAMSYYEQINDVTRDQKITQQAQDALGELMRRYPNSRYAADARLKQDLVSDHLAGKEMEIGRFYERRRQWLAAMLRFRRVVDQYQTTTHAPEALLRLTETYLALGVRNEAEKSAAVLGANYPGTDWYSRAYKLMKDNPPATIAPLAPGEAIVTTSTKPAIPGEATGGTPKADAPVPSTPATTGGDSTAGVPTPGVGSPSPATNPTGG
;
A
#
# COMPACT_ATOMS: atom_id res chain seq x y z
N MET A 1 -26.56 -36.00 77.01
CA MET A 1 -25.80 -34.92 77.69
C MET A 1 -24.97 -34.18 76.64
N PHE A 2 -24.53 -32.96 76.93
CA PHE A 2 -23.90 -32.05 75.97
C PHE A 2 -22.43 -32.38 75.68
N ALA A 3 -21.99 -32.14 74.43
CA ALA A 3 -20.73 -31.46 74.11
C ALA A 3 -20.70 -31.09 72.61
N THR A 4 -20.33 -29.85 72.28
CA THR A 4 -20.07 -29.38 70.91
C THR A 4 -18.58 -29.49 70.57
N GLY A 5 -18.25 -29.70 69.29
CA GLY A 5 -16.86 -29.91 68.84
C GLY A 5 -16.56 -29.39 67.44
N ILE A 6 -16.20 -28.11 67.35
CA ILE A 6 -15.20 -27.49 66.44
C ILE A 6 -14.98 -28.25 65.11
N VAL A 7 -15.66 -27.92 64.01
CA VAL A 7 -15.39 -26.76 63.12
C VAL A 7 -13.93 -26.67 62.65
N ALA A 8 -13.62 -27.29 61.51
CA ALA A 8 -12.39 -27.09 60.75
C ALA A 8 -12.63 -27.24 59.23
N ALA A 9 -13.60 -26.48 58.70
CA ALA A 9 -13.86 -26.45 57.27
C ALA A 9 -12.71 -25.75 56.53
N LEU A 10 -11.84 -26.54 55.87
CA LEU A 10 -10.67 -26.04 55.15
C LEU A 10 -11.07 -25.40 53.81
N ALA A 11 -11.69 -24.23 53.90
CA ALA A 11 -12.04 -23.41 52.74
C ALA A 11 -10.75 -22.86 52.09
N ILE A 12 -10.26 -23.58 51.08
CA ILE A 12 -9.15 -23.11 50.24
C ILE A 12 -9.63 -21.86 49.51
N SER A 13 -9.20 -20.70 50.01
CA SER A 13 -9.45 -19.41 49.39
C SER A 13 -8.68 -19.35 48.07
N LEU A 14 -9.40 -19.45 46.95
CA LEU A 14 -8.85 -19.09 45.64
C LEU A 14 -8.50 -17.60 45.66
N ALA A 15 -7.26 -17.29 46.00
CA ALA A 15 -6.67 -15.96 45.91
C ALA A 15 -6.49 -15.60 44.42
N GLY A 16 -7.62 -15.30 43.77
CA GLY A 16 -7.68 -14.84 42.39
C GLY A 16 -6.91 -13.54 42.26
N CYS A 17 -5.65 -13.64 41.86
CA CYS A 17 -4.82 -12.51 41.51
C CYS A 17 -5.36 -11.87 40.23
N SER A 18 -6.38 -11.02 40.40
CA SER A 18 -6.77 -10.01 39.44
C SER A 18 -5.58 -9.08 39.25
N GLY A 19 -4.70 -9.45 38.32
CA GLY A 19 -3.54 -8.68 37.90
C GLY A 19 -4.01 -7.44 37.16
N GLY A 20 -4.53 -6.47 37.90
CA GLY A 20 -5.15 -5.27 37.37
C GLY A 20 -4.25 -4.60 36.35
N GLY A 21 -4.76 -4.47 35.12
CA GLY A 21 -4.02 -3.89 34.02
C GLY A 21 -3.53 -2.49 34.39
N ARG A 22 -2.22 -2.32 34.53
CA ARG A 22 -1.62 -1.00 34.71
C ARG A 22 -1.85 -0.19 33.45
N ASN A 23 -2.86 0.70 33.51
CA ASN A 23 -3.15 1.65 32.45
C ASN A 23 -1.90 2.49 32.12
N ARG A 24 -1.82 2.93 30.86
CA ARG A 24 -0.69 3.71 30.37
C ARG A 24 -0.62 5.07 31.09
N ALA A 25 0.58 5.39 31.58
CA ALA A 25 1.12 6.75 31.62
C ALA A 25 0.40 7.84 32.46
N ASP A 26 -0.33 7.49 33.53
CA ASP A 26 -0.59 8.46 34.60
C ASP A 26 0.71 8.70 35.42
N LEU A 27 1.52 9.67 34.96
CA LEU A 27 2.46 10.35 35.85
C LEU A 27 1.64 11.24 36.80
N PRO A 28 1.85 11.17 38.13
CA PRO A 28 1.07 11.97 39.06
C PRO A 28 1.28 13.47 38.78
N TYR A 29 0.18 14.23 38.74
CA TYR A 29 0.23 15.68 38.53
C TYR A 29 1.12 16.33 39.58
N VAL A 30 2.25 16.89 39.13
CA VAL A 30 3.11 17.74 39.96
C VAL A 30 3.40 19.00 39.15
N ALA A 31 2.80 20.11 39.57
CA ALA A 31 3.09 21.42 38.99
C ALA A 31 4.59 21.71 39.09
N ARG A 32 5.24 21.95 37.94
CA ARG A 32 6.68 22.23 37.86
C ARG A 32 6.92 23.40 36.93
N ASP A 33 8.02 24.11 37.16
CA ASP A 33 8.56 25.03 36.16
C ASP A 33 8.81 24.30 34.83
N VAL A 34 8.50 24.99 33.74
CA VAL A 34 8.60 24.48 32.37
C VAL A 34 10.04 24.14 31.98
N GLY A 35 11.03 24.91 32.45
CA GLY A 35 12.45 24.64 32.20
C GLY A 35 12.92 23.36 32.91
N THR A 36 12.51 23.19 34.17
CA THR A 36 12.76 22.02 35.02
C THR A 36 12.14 20.76 34.41
N LEU A 37 10.88 20.84 33.99
CA LEU A 37 10.15 19.73 33.38
C LEU A 37 10.73 19.32 32.02
N TYR A 38 11.01 20.31 31.14
CA TYR A 38 11.68 20.06 29.86
C TYR A 38 13.09 19.46 30.05
N SER A 39 13.85 19.94 31.04
CA SER A 39 15.17 19.41 31.35
C SER A 39 15.13 17.97 31.86
N ALA A 40 14.13 17.62 32.67
CA ALA A 40 13.90 16.24 33.11
C ALA A 40 13.51 15.33 31.92
N ALA A 41 12.66 15.80 31.00
CA ALA A 41 12.30 15.08 29.78
C ALA A 41 13.54 14.82 28.90
N LYS A 42 14.36 15.86 28.66
CA LYS A 42 15.64 15.74 27.96
C LYS A 42 16.59 14.76 28.66
N GLN A 43 16.70 14.80 29.99
CA GLN A 43 17.56 13.89 30.74
C GLN A 43 17.13 12.41 30.55
N ARG A 44 15.82 12.12 30.47
CA ARG A 44 15.34 10.76 30.15
C ARG A 44 15.65 10.37 28.69
N LEU A 45 15.55 11.30 27.76
CA LEU A 45 15.93 11.09 26.35
C LEU A 45 17.44 10.79 26.21
N ASP A 46 18.29 11.58 26.88
CA ASP A 46 19.74 11.37 26.94
C ASP A 46 20.12 10.03 27.59
N GLN A 47 19.29 9.52 28.51
CA GLN A 47 19.44 8.20 29.16
C GLN A 47 18.83 7.03 28.35
N ALA A 48 18.41 7.26 27.09
CA ALA A 48 17.68 6.30 26.26
C ALA A 48 16.34 5.77 26.86
N ARG A 49 15.78 6.46 27.87
CA ARG A 49 14.51 6.11 28.53
C ARG A 49 13.33 6.69 27.76
N TYR A 50 13.26 6.37 26.46
CA TYR A 50 12.43 7.06 25.47
C TYR A 50 10.94 7.17 25.82
N LYS A 51 10.34 6.12 26.38
CA LYS A 51 8.91 6.14 26.79
C LYS A 51 8.63 7.09 27.95
N GLU A 52 9.58 7.26 28.87
CA GLU A 52 9.47 8.22 29.96
C GLU A 52 9.76 9.65 29.49
N ALA A 53 10.71 9.81 28.55
CA ALA A 53 11.00 11.09 27.92
C ALA A 53 9.78 11.63 27.18
N ALA A 54 9.12 10.76 26.39
CA ALA A 54 7.90 11.10 25.66
C ALA A 54 6.79 11.59 26.61
N ALA A 55 6.47 10.83 27.65
CA ALA A 55 5.46 11.21 28.65
C ALA A 55 5.81 12.52 29.39
N LEU A 56 7.10 12.79 29.66
CA LEU A 56 7.53 14.06 30.26
C LEU A 56 7.50 15.23 29.27
N PHE A 57 7.67 15.00 27.96
CA PHE A 57 7.49 16.04 26.94
C PHE A 57 6.00 16.35 26.71
N ASP A 58 5.12 15.34 26.70
CA ASP A 58 3.67 15.53 26.66
C ASP A 58 3.19 16.31 27.89
N GLU A 59 3.78 16.06 29.07
CA GLU A 59 3.50 16.82 30.30
C GLU A 59 3.92 18.31 30.20
N VAL A 60 4.94 18.65 29.39
CA VAL A 60 5.28 20.06 29.09
C VAL A 60 4.21 20.72 28.21
N GLU A 61 3.70 20.01 27.19
CA GLU A 61 2.56 20.48 26.38
C GLU A 61 1.30 20.66 27.24
N ARG A 62 1.03 19.71 28.15
CA ARG A 62 -0.16 19.70 29.00
C ARG A 62 -0.14 20.73 30.12
N GLN A 63 1.00 20.97 30.78
CA GLN A 63 1.11 21.98 31.85
C GLN A 63 1.33 23.41 31.30
N HIS A 64 2.05 23.58 30.19
CA HIS A 64 2.55 24.89 29.73
C HIS A 64 2.31 25.16 28.23
N PRO A 65 1.10 24.95 27.68
CA PRO A 65 0.85 24.88 26.23
C PRO A 65 1.29 26.11 25.42
N TYR A 66 1.25 27.31 26.02
CA TYR A 66 1.65 28.56 25.37
C TYR A 66 3.14 28.89 25.49
N SER A 67 3.93 28.06 26.18
CA SER A 67 5.37 28.28 26.37
C SER A 67 6.17 28.03 25.09
N ILE A 68 7.24 28.80 24.90
CA ILE A 68 8.25 28.53 23.86
C ILE A 68 8.83 27.11 23.93
N TRP A 69 8.79 26.50 25.13
CA TRP A 69 9.25 25.13 25.35
C TRP A 69 8.22 24.07 24.97
N ALA A 70 6.91 24.34 25.04
CA ALA A 70 5.87 23.37 24.69
C ALA A 70 5.91 23.00 23.20
N ARG A 71 6.07 23.99 22.31
CA ARG A 71 6.30 23.76 20.87
C ARG A 71 7.50 22.86 20.60
N ARG A 72 8.59 23.01 21.37
CA ARG A 72 9.78 22.16 21.24
C ARG A 72 9.54 20.78 21.85
N ALA A 73 8.86 20.71 22.99
CA ALA A 73 8.53 19.49 23.69
C ALA A 73 7.67 18.57 22.84
N GLN A 74 6.60 19.07 22.21
CA GLN A 74 5.72 18.31 21.32
C GLN A 74 6.49 17.52 20.24
N LEU A 75 7.44 18.17 19.56
CA LEU A 75 8.28 17.52 18.54
C LEU A 75 9.30 16.54 19.16
N MET A 76 9.83 16.82 20.35
CA MET A 76 10.72 15.93 21.09
C MET A 76 9.98 14.73 21.72
N GLY A 77 8.70 14.88 22.04
CA GLY A 77 7.79 13.80 22.44
C GLY A 77 7.55 12.86 21.27
N ALA A 78 7.15 13.38 20.10
CA ALA A 78 7.01 12.60 18.88
C ALA A 78 8.31 11.86 18.48
N PHE A 79 9.47 12.51 18.59
CA PHE A 79 10.78 11.88 18.39
C PHE A 79 11.08 10.80 19.44
N SER A 80 10.75 11.04 20.71
CA SER A 80 10.92 10.05 21.78
C SER A 80 10.00 8.84 21.58
N TYR A 81 8.78 9.03 21.10
CA TYR A 81 7.89 7.93 20.70
C TYR A 81 8.50 7.11 19.57
N TYR A 82 9.04 7.75 18.53
CA TYR A 82 9.75 7.09 17.42
C TYR A 82 10.92 6.23 17.93
N LEU A 83 11.82 6.81 18.74
CA LEU A 83 12.95 6.05 19.33
C LEU A 83 12.50 4.91 20.26
N SER A 84 11.28 4.98 20.81
CA SER A 84 10.71 3.93 21.65
C SER A 84 10.02 2.79 20.90
N GLY A 85 9.94 2.88 19.56
CA GLY A 85 9.18 1.98 18.69
C GLY A 85 7.67 2.21 18.70
N ASP A 86 7.15 3.25 19.38
CA ASP A 86 5.73 3.61 19.32
C ASP A 86 5.47 4.56 18.15
N TYR A 87 5.59 4.00 16.95
CA TYR A 87 5.41 4.71 15.70
C TYR A 87 4.00 5.32 15.54
N THR A 88 2.98 4.72 16.18
CA THR A 88 1.62 5.27 16.20
C THR A 88 1.57 6.61 16.94
N GLN A 89 2.14 6.69 18.15
CA GLN A 89 2.22 7.96 18.88
C GLN A 89 3.17 8.97 18.21
N ALA A 90 4.27 8.51 17.60
CA ALA A 90 5.18 9.36 16.83
C ALA A 90 4.49 10.06 15.65
N ILE A 91 3.67 9.34 14.89
CA ILE A 91 2.87 9.88 13.79
C ILE A 91 1.85 10.89 14.33
N GLN A 92 1.07 10.52 15.35
CA GLN A 92 0.02 11.38 15.93
C GLN A 92 0.59 12.68 16.51
N GLY A 93 1.70 12.63 17.25
CA GLY A 93 2.38 13.81 17.78
C GLY A 93 2.95 14.70 16.67
N SER A 94 3.57 14.10 15.65
CA SER A 94 4.12 14.85 14.51
C SER A 94 3.02 15.52 13.66
N GLN A 95 1.88 14.85 13.44
CA GLN A 95 0.72 15.42 12.76
C GLN A 95 0.11 16.58 13.57
N ARG A 96 0.00 16.45 14.90
CA ARG A 96 -0.44 17.53 15.80
C ARG A 96 0.48 18.75 15.74
N PHE A 97 1.80 18.53 15.73
CA PHE A 97 2.78 19.60 15.55
C PHE A 97 2.60 20.33 14.22
N LEU A 98 2.37 19.59 13.12
CA LEU A 98 2.19 20.18 11.80
C LEU A 98 0.86 20.94 11.65
N SER A 99 -0.22 20.51 12.30
CA SER A 99 -1.50 21.22 12.24
C SER A 99 -1.51 22.50 13.09
N VAL A 100 -0.86 22.50 14.26
CA VAL A 100 -0.78 23.68 15.14
C VAL A 100 0.35 24.64 14.73
N HIS A 101 1.42 24.14 14.09
CA HIS A 101 2.62 24.92 13.76
C HIS A 101 3.16 24.68 12.33
N PRO A 102 2.34 24.83 11.27
CA PRO A 102 2.71 24.48 9.89
C PRO A 102 3.89 25.30 9.32
N GLY A 103 4.04 26.56 9.75
CA GLY A 103 5.13 27.46 9.32
C GLY A 103 6.44 27.32 10.10
N ASN A 104 6.60 26.29 10.93
CA ASN A 104 7.79 26.13 11.77
C ASN A 104 9.02 25.68 10.95
N ARG A 105 10.20 26.24 11.23
CA ARG A 105 11.51 25.78 10.69
C ARG A 105 11.75 24.28 10.90
N ASP A 106 11.18 23.72 11.97
CA ASP A 106 11.33 22.32 12.38
C ASP A 106 10.24 21.41 11.77
N ALA A 107 9.27 21.95 11.00
CA ALA A 107 8.24 21.20 10.28
C ALA A 107 8.78 20.13 9.29
N PRO A 108 9.88 20.35 8.54
CA PRO A 108 10.47 19.30 7.70
C PRO A 108 10.89 18.07 8.51
N TYR A 109 11.25 18.24 9.79
CA TYR A 109 11.58 17.11 10.67
C TYR A 109 10.33 16.37 11.16
N ALA A 110 9.21 17.06 11.41
CA ALA A 110 7.95 16.41 11.74
C ALA A 110 7.40 15.58 10.56
N TYR A 111 7.48 16.09 9.33
CA TYR A 111 7.17 15.29 8.13
C TYR A 111 8.10 14.07 7.98
N TYR A 112 9.40 14.24 8.24
CA TYR A 112 10.36 13.14 8.26
C TYR A 112 10.05 12.09 9.34
N LEU A 113 9.67 12.49 10.55
CA LEU A 113 9.27 11.55 11.61
C LEU A 113 8.01 10.76 11.23
N ILE A 114 7.02 11.36 10.55
CA ILE A 114 5.85 10.64 10.03
C ILE A 114 6.29 9.60 8.98
N ALA A 115 7.08 10.03 7.99
CA ALA A 115 7.56 9.17 6.92
C ALA A 115 8.39 7.99 7.44
N MET A 116 9.33 8.25 8.35
CA MET A 116 10.13 7.23 9.03
C MET A 116 9.27 6.30 9.89
N SER A 117 8.29 6.82 10.62
CA SER A 117 7.41 5.99 11.44
C SER A 117 6.54 5.03 10.61
N TYR A 118 6.20 5.37 9.37
CA TYR A 118 5.60 4.39 8.44
C TYR A 118 6.66 3.43 7.85
N TYR A 119 7.84 3.94 7.49
CA TYR A 119 8.95 3.15 6.93
C TYR A 119 9.40 2.01 7.87
N GLU A 120 9.60 2.30 9.16
CA GLU A 120 10.00 1.30 10.17
C GLU A 120 8.87 0.30 10.54
N GLN A 121 7.66 0.48 9.97
CA GLN A 121 6.54 -0.46 10.09
C GLN A 121 6.32 -1.29 8.81
N ILE A 122 7.14 -1.11 7.76
CA ILE A 122 7.07 -1.91 6.54
C ILE A 122 7.27 -3.39 6.89
N ASN A 123 6.35 -4.19 6.40
CA ASN A 123 6.31 -5.64 6.60
C ASN A 123 6.78 -6.34 5.32
N ASP A 124 7.24 -7.58 5.47
CA ASP A 124 7.61 -8.49 4.37
C ASP A 124 6.65 -8.40 3.16
N VAL A 125 7.22 -8.46 1.95
CA VAL A 125 6.53 -8.33 0.67
C VAL A 125 5.34 -9.28 0.55
N THR A 126 5.38 -10.47 1.17
CA THR A 126 4.26 -11.43 1.15
C THR A 126 2.97 -10.89 1.82
N ARG A 127 3.08 -9.88 2.70
CA ARG A 127 1.99 -9.33 3.51
C ARG A 127 1.24 -8.18 2.81
N ASP A 128 0.26 -7.60 3.52
CA ASP A 128 -0.42 -6.36 3.13
C ASP A 128 0.57 -5.19 3.05
N GLN A 129 0.35 -4.29 2.09
CA GLN A 129 1.27 -3.20 1.75
C GLN A 129 0.69 -1.80 2.02
N LYS A 130 -0.41 -1.68 2.79
CA LYS A 130 -1.02 -0.37 3.10
C LYS A 130 -0.05 0.55 3.84
N ILE A 131 0.72 0.01 4.79
CA ILE A 131 1.75 0.77 5.51
C ILE A 131 2.87 1.22 4.57
N THR A 132 3.28 0.34 3.64
CA THR A 132 4.28 0.61 2.61
C THR A 132 3.84 1.76 1.68
N GLN A 133 2.57 1.79 1.28
CA GLN A 133 2.00 2.93 0.54
C GLN A 133 2.01 4.21 1.38
N GLN A 134 1.60 4.15 2.66
CA GLN A 134 1.62 5.32 3.55
C GLN A 134 3.05 5.86 3.78
N ALA A 135 4.07 4.99 3.76
CA ALA A 135 5.47 5.42 3.73
C ALA A 135 5.81 6.14 2.42
N GLN A 136 5.45 5.57 1.25
CA GLN A 136 5.68 6.18 -0.07
C GLN A 136 5.02 7.57 -0.19
N ASP A 137 3.79 7.70 0.31
CA ASP A 137 3.02 8.94 0.29
C ASP A 137 3.66 10.01 1.20
N ALA A 138 4.06 9.63 2.43
CA ALA A 138 4.66 10.54 3.40
C ALA A 138 6.09 10.99 3.05
N LEU A 139 6.91 10.10 2.47
CA LEU A 139 8.21 10.43 1.88
C LEU A 139 8.03 11.39 0.69
N GLY A 140 7.07 11.10 -0.20
CA GLY A 140 6.69 11.98 -1.29
C GLY A 140 6.23 13.38 -0.83
N GLU A 141 5.44 13.45 0.24
CA GLU A 141 4.96 14.70 0.85
C GLU A 141 6.12 15.56 1.39
N LEU A 142 7.07 14.95 2.11
CA LEU A 142 8.28 15.61 2.59
C LEU A 142 9.12 16.17 1.43
N MET A 143 9.41 15.35 0.43
CA MET A 143 10.22 15.76 -0.72
C MET A 143 9.58 16.87 -1.55
N ARG A 144 8.25 16.84 -1.71
CA ARG A 144 7.49 17.83 -2.48
C ARG A 144 7.31 19.16 -1.74
N ARG A 145 7.19 19.16 -0.40
CA ARG A 145 7.12 20.40 0.40
C ARG A 145 8.49 21.01 0.71
N TYR A 146 9.50 20.18 0.96
CA TYR A 146 10.81 20.61 1.45
C TYR A 146 11.98 19.95 0.69
N PRO A 147 12.04 20.09 -0.66
CA PRO A 147 13.01 19.38 -1.51
C PRO A 147 14.48 19.67 -1.19
N ASN A 148 14.75 20.83 -0.59
CA ASN A 148 16.07 21.33 -0.22
C ASN A 148 16.40 21.11 1.28
N SER A 149 15.54 20.42 2.03
CA SER A 149 15.82 20.10 3.44
C SER A 149 16.84 18.96 3.54
N ARG A 150 17.64 18.93 4.61
CA ARG A 150 18.61 17.85 4.87
C ARG A 150 17.98 16.44 4.90
N TYR A 151 16.69 16.36 5.21
CA TYR A 151 15.92 15.11 5.27
C TYR A 151 15.50 14.61 3.87
N ALA A 152 15.38 15.50 2.88
CA ALA A 152 14.95 15.12 1.55
C ALA A 152 15.98 14.27 0.78
N ALA A 153 17.25 14.27 1.18
CA ALA A 153 18.27 13.40 0.57
C ALA A 153 18.04 11.93 0.96
N ASP A 154 17.91 11.64 2.26
CA ASP A 154 17.58 10.31 2.79
C ASP A 154 16.17 9.86 2.35
N ALA A 155 15.20 10.78 2.33
CA ALA A 155 13.85 10.47 1.89
C ALA A 155 13.75 10.02 0.41
N ARG A 156 14.65 10.49 -0.48
CA ARG A 156 14.75 9.99 -1.86
C ARG A 156 15.19 8.54 -1.89
N LEU A 157 16.32 8.22 -1.23
CA LEU A 157 16.83 6.86 -1.13
C LEU A 157 15.79 5.88 -0.54
N LYS A 158 15.05 6.33 0.50
CA LYS A 158 13.96 5.54 1.07
C LYS A 158 12.76 5.40 0.13
N GLN A 159 12.42 6.42 -0.65
CA GLN A 159 11.37 6.33 -1.66
C GLN A 159 11.69 5.25 -2.70
N ASP A 160 12.94 5.18 -3.14
CA ASP A 160 13.40 4.18 -4.11
C ASP A 160 13.28 2.75 -3.52
N LEU A 161 13.74 2.55 -2.28
CA LEU A 161 13.60 1.27 -1.56
C LEU A 161 12.13 0.86 -1.32
N VAL A 162 11.26 1.81 -0.94
CA VAL A 162 9.81 1.56 -0.79
C VAL A 162 9.18 1.20 -2.12
N SER A 163 9.60 1.85 -3.21
CA SER A 163 9.07 1.59 -4.56
C SER A 163 9.54 0.24 -5.10
N ASP A 164 10.78 -0.16 -4.85
CA ASP A 164 11.30 -1.50 -5.17
C ASP A 164 10.54 -2.59 -4.41
N HIS A 165 10.25 -2.38 -3.12
CA HIS A 165 9.43 -3.30 -2.32
C HIS A 165 8.00 -3.46 -2.86
N LEU A 166 7.35 -2.35 -3.27
CA LEU A 166 6.03 -2.37 -3.89
C LEU A 166 6.04 -3.05 -5.28
N ALA A 167 7.09 -2.84 -6.07
CA ALA A 167 7.30 -3.56 -7.32
C ALA A 167 7.48 -5.08 -7.07
N GLY A 168 8.22 -5.45 -6.02
CA GLY A 168 8.40 -6.83 -5.57
C GLY A 168 7.07 -7.53 -5.28
N LYS A 169 6.09 -6.81 -4.71
CA LYS A 169 4.73 -7.34 -4.46
C LYS A 169 4.03 -7.70 -5.76
N GLU A 170 4.04 -6.79 -6.73
CA GLU A 170 3.40 -7.00 -8.03
C GLU A 170 4.10 -8.13 -8.81
N MET A 171 5.43 -8.23 -8.72
CA MET A 171 6.19 -9.36 -9.27
C MET A 171 5.89 -10.70 -8.59
N GLU A 172 5.71 -10.74 -7.26
CA GLU A 172 5.31 -11.95 -6.53
C GLU A 172 3.96 -12.47 -7.04
N ILE A 173 2.95 -11.59 -7.09
CA ILE A 173 1.60 -11.92 -7.54
C ILE A 173 1.58 -12.29 -9.04
N GLY A 174 2.32 -11.55 -9.87
CA GLY A 174 2.47 -11.86 -11.30
C GLY A 174 3.04 -13.27 -11.53
N ARG A 175 4.16 -13.59 -10.86
CA ARG A 175 4.79 -14.93 -10.92
C ARG A 175 3.89 -16.04 -10.37
N PHE A 176 3.02 -15.75 -9.39
CA PHE A 176 2.01 -16.71 -8.91
C PHE A 176 0.96 -17.03 -9.97
N TYR A 177 0.44 -16.02 -10.68
CA TYR A 177 -0.52 -16.22 -11.78
C TYR A 177 0.12 -16.90 -13.00
N GLU A 178 1.35 -16.51 -13.34
CA GLU A 178 2.13 -17.07 -14.44
C GLU A 178 2.39 -18.58 -14.27
N ARG A 179 2.83 -19.01 -13.07
CA ARG A 179 2.99 -20.44 -12.73
C ARG A 179 1.68 -21.25 -12.85
N ARG A 180 0.52 -20.58 -12.77
CA ARG A 180 -0.81 -21.16 -12.93
C ARG A 180 -1.37 -21.03 -14.36
N ARG A 181 -0.56 -20.55 -15.32
CA ARG A 181 -0.96 -20.21 -16.70
C ARG A 181 -2.12 -19.21 -16.79
N GLN A 182 -2.31 -18.38 -15.76
CA GLN A 182 -3.33 -17.33 -15.73
C GLN A 182 -2.77 -16.05 -16.37
N TRP A 183 -2.39 -16.17 -17.65
CA TRP A 183 -1.59 -15.21 -18.40
C TRP A 183 -2.13 -13.78 -18.34
N LEU A 184 -3.44 -13.57 -18.52
CA LEU A 184 -4.04 -12.23 -18.48
C LEU A 184 -3.86 -11.56 -17.10
N ALA A 185 -3.98 -12.32 -16.00
CA ALA A 185 -3.78 -11.81 -14.65
C ALA A 185 -2.29 -11.54 -14.36
N ALA A 186 -1.39 -12.38 -14.88
CA ALA A 186 0.05 -12.16 -14.80
C ALA A 186 0.49 -10.90 -15.57
N MET A 187 -0.01 -10.74 -16.80
CA MET A 187 0.25 -9.57 -17.67
C MET A 187 -0.08 -8.27 -16.95
N LEU A 188 -1.26 -8.16 -16.32
CA LEU A 188 -1.68 -6.94 -15.62
C LEU A 188 -0.77 -6.58 -14.43
N ARG A 189 -0.18 -7.58 -13.78
CA ARG A 189 0.75 -7.41 -12.65
C ARG A 189 2.14 -6.97 -13.12
N PHE A 190 2.72 -7.66 -14.09
CA PHE A 190 4.01 -7.26 -14.68
C PHE A 190 3.92 -5.91 -15.39
N ARG A 191 2.79 -5.62 -16.06
CA ARG A 191 2.51 -4.31 -16.64
C ARG A 191 2.49 -3.21 -15.58
N ARG A 192 1.91 -3.44 -14.40
CA ARG A 192 1.95 -2.43 -13.32
C ARG A 192 3.38 -2.08 -12.90
N VAL A 193 4.30 -3.05 -12.87
CA VAL A 193 5.72 -2.79 -12.59
C VAL A 193 6.34 -1.92 -13.68
N VAL A 194 6.05 -2.18 -14.96
CA VAL A 194 6.55 -1.38 -16.10
C VAL A 194 5.86 -0.01 -16.24
N ASP A 195 4.61 0.13 -15.84
CA ASP A 195 3.86 1.40 -15.93
C ASP A 195 4.08 2.31 -14.70
N GLN A 196 4.43 1.78 -13.52
CA GLN A 196 4.51 2.55 -12.26
C GLN A 196 5.88 2.49 -11.55
N TYR A 197 6.70 1.47 -11.80
CA TYR A 197 7.91 1.16 -11.01
C TYR A 197 9.17 1.04 -11.89
N GLN A 198 9.28 1.89 -12.91
CA GLN A 198 10.29 1.82 -13.98
C GLN A 198 11.74 1.90 -13.49
N THR A 199 12.00 2.56 -12.37
CA THR A 199 13.34 2.73 -11.79
C THR A 199 13.77 1.59 -10.86
N THR A 200 12.89 0.61 -10.61
CA THR A 200 13.14 -0.49 -9.66
C THR A 200 13.95 -1.63 -10.27
N THR A 201 14.61 -2.42 -9.42
CA THR A 201 15.40 -3.59 -9.83
C THR A 201 14.54 -4.69 -10.50
N HIS A 202 13.23 -4.62 -10.31
CA HIS A 202 12.24 -5.52 -10.87
C HIS A 202 11.79 -5.20 -12.31
N ALA A 203 11.98 -3.97 -12.80
CA ALA A 203 11.54 -3.58 -14.15
C ALA A 203 12.11 -4.46 -15.30
N PRO A 204 13.40 -4.88 -15.29
CA PRO A 204 13.93 -5.77 -16.33
C PRO A 204 13.33 -7.18 -16.31
N GLU A 205 13.05 -7.74 -15.12
CA GLU A 205 12.36 -9.03 -14.99
C GLU A 205 10.92 -8.89 -15.50
N ALA A 206 10.21 -7.82 -15.12
CA ALA A 206 8.83 -7.56 -15.53
C ALA A 206 8.68 -7.51 -17.06
N LEU A 207 9.63 -6.90 -17.78
CA LEU A 207 9.64 -6.85 -19.25
C LEU A 207 9.90 -8.23 -19.89
N LEU A 208 10.75 -9.08 -19.30
CA LEU A 208 10.87 -10.47 -19.75
C LEU A 208 9.54 -11.22 -19.53
N ARG A 209 8.94 -11.09 -18.34
CA ARG A 209 7.68 -11.80 -18.03
C ARG A 209 6.50 -11.33 -18.86
N LEU A 210 6.45 -10.04 -19.23
CA LEU A 210 5.53 -9.55 -20.26
C LEU A 210 5.79 -10.20 -21.61
N THR A 211 7.05 -10.34 -22.03
CA THR A 211 7.42 -11.02 -23.28
C THR A 211 6.95 -12.49 -23.28
N GLU A 212 7.25 -13.24 -22.20
CA GLU A 212 6.78 -14.62 -21.97
C GLU A 212 5.25 -14.71 -22.02
N THR A 213 4.57 -13.79 -21.32
CA THR A 213 3.10 -13.77 -21.21
C THR A 213 2.41 -13.37 -22.52
N TYR A 214 2.95 -12.41 -23.27
CA TYR A 214 2.40 -12.00 -24.57
C TYR A 214 2.54 -13.09 -25.64
N LEU A 215 3.67 -13.82 -25.66
CA LEU A 215 3.80 -15.00 -26.52
C LEU A 215 2.81 -16.11 -26.13
N ALA A 216 2.63 -16.37 -24.84
CA ALA A 216 1.66 -17.36 -24.34
C ALA A 216 0.18 -16.99 -24.64
N LEU A 217 -0.11 -15.69 -24.84
CA LEU A 217 -1.40 -15.17 -25.31
C LEU A 217 -1.51 -15.08 -26.85
N GLY A 218 -0.44 -15.41 -27.60
CA GLY A 218 -0.38 -15.30 -29.06
C GLY A 218 -0.20 -13.87 -29.59
N VAL A 219 -0.09 -12.85 -28.72
CA VAL A 219 -0.02 -11.44 -29.09
C VAL A 219 1.43 -11.02 -29.39
N ARG A 220 2.03 -11.64 -30.42
CA ARG A 220 3.45 -11.48 -30.76
C ARG A 220 3.92 -10.02 -30.81
N ASN A 221 3.13 -9.15 -31.42
CA ASN A 221 3.52 -7.75 -31.66
C ASN A 221 3.77 -6.98 -30.35
N GLU A 222 3.11 -7.34 -29.25
CA GLU A 222 3.37 -6.74 -27.93
C GLU A 222 4.55 -7.42 -27.21
N ALA A 223 4.77 -8.72 -27.43
CA ALA A 223 5.98 -9.42 -26.96
C ALA A 223 7.25 -8.80 -27.58
N GLU A 224 7.23 -8.54 -28.88
CA GLU A 224 8.35 -7.96 -29.62
C GLU A 224 8.67 -6.53 -29.14
N LYS A 225 7.64 -5.70 -28.91
CA LYS A 225 7.81 -4.38 -28.28
C LYS A 225 8.40 -4.49 -26.87
N SER A 226 7.90 -5.41 -26.04
CA SER A 226 8.40 -5.61 -24.66
C SER A 226 9.87 -6.04 -24.64
N ALA A 227 10.26 -6.97 -25.53
CA ALA A 227 11.64 -7.39 -25.71
C ALA A 227 12.55 -6.27 -26.27
N ALA A 228 12.03 -5.44 -27.19
CA ALA A 228 12.76 -4.28 -27.71
C ALA A 228 12.99 -3.20 -26.63
N VAL A 229 11.98 -2.90 -25.81
CA VAL A 229 12.11 -1.99 -24.66
C VAL A 229 13.12 -2.53 -23.64
N LEU A 230 13.12 -3.84 -23.37
CA LEU A 230 14.10 -4.49 -22.51
C LEU A 230 15.52 -4.37 -23.07
N GLY A 231 15.72 -4.62 -24.37
CA GLY A 231 17.03 -4.50 -25.02
C GLY A 231 17.55 -3.07 -25.13
N ALA A 232 16.66 -2.09 -25.30
CA ALA A 232 17.03 -0.68 -25.38
C ALA A 232 17.45 -0.08 -24.02
N ASN A 233 16.74 -0.43 -22.94
CA ASN A 233 16.97 0.16 -21.61
C ASN A 233 17.88 -0.67 -20.70
N TYR A 234 17.93 -1.99 -20.90
CA TYR A 234 18.68 -2.92 -20.04
C TYR A 234 19.58 -3.90 -20.84
N PRO A 235 20.40 -3.41 -21.78
CA PRO A 235 21.31 -4.24 -22.57
C PRO A 235 22.30 -4.98 -21.68
N GLY A 236 22.69 -6.19 -22.09
CA GLY A 236 23.65 -7.03 -21.36
C GLY A 236 23.11 -7.69 -20.08
N THR A 237 21.85 -7.45 -19.70
CA THR A 237 21.24 -8.17 -18.57
C THR A 237 20.93 -9.64 -18.91
N ASP A 238 20.92 -10.48 -17.88
CA ASP A 238 20.44 -11.85 -17.92
C ASP A 238 19.02 -11.95 -18.50
N TRP A 239 18.16 -10.99 -18.13
CA TRP A 239 16.78 -10.89 -18.58
C TRP A 239 16.68 -10.59 -20.08
N TYR A 240 17.49 -9.65 -20.59
CA TYR A 240 17.59 -9.39 -22.03
C TYR A 240 18.06 -10.62 -22.81
N SER A 241 19.10 -11.31 -22.32
CA SER A 241 19.63 -12.53 -22.96
C SER A 241 18.57 -13.64 -23.07
N ARG A 242 17.74 -13.80 -22.03
CA ARG A 242 16.60 -14.73 -22.03
C ARG A 242 15.51 -14.30 -22.99
N ALA A 243 15.13 -13.02 -23.02
CA ALA A 243 14.10 -12.49 -23.92
C ALA A 243 14.50 -12.59 -25.40
N TYR A 244 15.76 -12.26 -25.72
CA TYR A 244 16.30 -12.39 -27.08
C TYR A 244 16.27 -13.85 -27.56
N LYS A 245 16.70 -14.79 -26.71
CA LYS A 245 16.58 -16.23 -27.02
C LYS A 245 15.12 -16.63 -27.23
N LEU A 246 14.22 -16.26 -26.32
CA LEU A 246 12.80 -16.60 -26.38
C LEU A 246 12.12 -16.10 -27.67
N MET A 247 12.41 -14.87 -28.09
CA MET A 247 11.89 -14.27 -29.33
C MET A 247 12.51 -14.87 -30.60
N LYS A 248 13.69 -15.49 -30.51
CA LYS A 248 14.33 -16.23 -31.60
C LYS A 248 13.80 -17.66 -31.72
N ASP A 249 13.65 -18.36 -30.60
CA ASP A 249 13.13 -19.72 -30.51
C ASP A 249 11.64 -19.79 -30.93
N ASN A 250 10.92 -18.66 -30.84
CA ASN A 250 9.58 -18.46 -31.39
C ASN A 250 9.64 -17.50 -32.59
N PRO A 251 9.87 -17.95 -33.83
CA PRO A 251 9.84 -17.08 -35.02
C PRO A 251 8.42 -16.56 -35.32
N PRO A 252 8.25 -15.50 -36.14
CA PRO A 252 6.93 -15.06 -36.61
C PRO A 252 6.30 -16.15 -37.48
N ALA A 253 4.98 -16.35 -37.34
CA ALA A 253 4.23 -17.26 -38.19
C ALA A 253 4.19 -16.73 -39.63
N THR A 254 4.92 -17.39 -40.53
CA THR A 254 4.94 -17.05 -41.97
C THR A 254 3.63 -17.49 -42.62
N ILE A 255 2.65 -16.58 -42.65
CA ILE A 255 1.47 -16.73 -43.49
C ILE A 255 1.94 -16.70 -44.95
N ALA A 256 1.77 -17.80 -45.68
CA ALA A 256 2.07 -17.84 -47.10
C ALA A 256 1.18 -16.84 -47.86
N PRO A 257 1.68 -16.15 -48.90
CA PRO A 257 0.83 -15.34 -49.76
C PRO A 257 -0.30 -16.20 -50.33
N LEU A 258 -1.56 -15.73 -50.23
CA LEU A 258 -2.71 -16.38 -50.84
C LEU A 258 -2.48 -16.58 -52.34
N ALA A 259 -2.89 -17.73 -52.88
CA ALA A 259 -2.72 -17.99 -54.31
C ALA A 259 -3.55 -16.98 -55.13
N PRO A 260 -3.09 -16.53 -56.32
CA PRO A 260 -3.85 -15.62 -57.17
C PRO A 260 -5.23 -16.20 -57.53
N GLY A 261 -6.29 -15.62 -56.97
CA GLY A 261 -7.68 -16.08 -57.12
C GLY A 261 -8.28 -16.81 -55.90
N GLU A 262 -7.50 -17.04 -54.84
CA GLU A 262 -7.96 -17.65 -53.60
C GLU A 262 -8.75 -16.65 -52.72
N ALA A 263 -9.91 -17.08 -52.22
CA ALA A 263 -10.82 -16.20 -51.49
C ALA A 263 -10.37 -15.98 -50.04
N ILE A 264 -10.29 -14.72 -49.61
CA ILE A 264 -9.88 -14.30 -48.25
C ILE A 264 -10.80 -14.86 -47.16
N VAL A 265 -12.04 -15.21 -47.52
CA VAL A 265 -13.01 -15.89 -46.65
C VAL A 265 -13.33 -17.26 -47.25
N THR A 266 -13.10 -18.32 -46.49
CA THR A 266 -13.58 -19.66 -46.86
C THR A 266 -15.11 -19.68 -46.85
N THR A 267 -15.71 -19.96 -48.01
CA THR A 267 -17.17 -19.97 -48.20
C THR A 267 -17.80 -21.21 -47.58
N SER A 268 -17.85 -21.26 -46.24
CA SER A 268 -18.41 -22.38 -45.47
C SER A 268 -19.23 -21.96 -44.25
N THR A 269 -19.46 -20.65 -44.05
CA THR A 269 -20.49 -20.15 -43.12
C THR A 269 -21.74 -19.81 -43.91
N LYS A 270 -22.71 -20.73 -43.96
CA LYS A 270 -24.09 -20.42 -44.38
C LYS A 270 -24.59 -19.25 -43.51
N PRO A 271 -25.11 -18.15 -44.07
CA PRO A 271 -25.69 -17.08 -43.27
C PRO A 271 -26.77 -17.65 -42.34
N ALA A 272 -26.64 -17.38 -41.04
CA ALA A 272 -27.60 -17.84 -40.05
C ALA A 272 -28.91 -17.06 -40.21
N ILE A 273 -29.84 -17.61 -41.00
CA ILE A 273 -31.19 -17.08 -41.14
C ILE A 273 -31.89 -17.21 -39.78
N PRO A 274 -32.37 -16.12 -39.15
CA PRO A 274 -33.08 -16.21 -37.88
C PRO A 274 -34.34 -17.08 -38.01
N GLY A 275 -34.31 -18.25 -37.36
CA GLY A 275 -35.43 -19.22 -37.34
C GLY A 275 -35.08 -20.63 -37.81
N GLU A 276 -34.04 -20.83 -38.63
CA GLU A 276 -33.75 -22.15 -39.22
C GLU A 276 -32.81 -23.02 -38.34
N ALA A 277 -33.25 -23.28 -37.10
CA ALA A 277 -32.53 -24.12 -36.13
C ALA A 277 -33.09 -25.57 -36.09
N THR A 278 -32.79 -26.37 -37.12
CA THR A 278 -33.27 -27.76 -37.21
C THR A 278 -32.50 -28.73 -36.29
N GLY A 279 -33.10 -29.05 -35.14
CA GLY A 279 -32.95 -30.36 -34.49
C GLY A 279 -31.60 -30.68 -33.83
N GLY A 280 -31.42 -30.24 -32.58
CA GLY A 280 -30.30 -30.70 -31.73
C GLY A 280 -30.43 -30.23 -30.29
N THR A 281 -31.11 -31.01 -29.45
CA THR A 281 -31.27 -30.70 -28.02
C THR A 281 -29.90 -30.72 -27.32
N PRO A 282 -29.43 -29.62 -26.69
CA PRO A 282 -28.15 -29.61 -25.98
C PRO A 282 -28.16 -30.61 -24.81
N LYS A 283 -27.29 -31.62 -24.86
CA LYS A 283 -27.14 -32.60 -23.77
C LYS A 283 -26.40 -31.95 -22.60
N ALA A 284 -27.07 -31.84 -21.46
CA ALA A 284 -26.59 -31.10 -20.29
C ALA A 284 -25.57 -31.88 -19.45
N ASP A 285 -24.38 -32.15 -20.00
CA ASP A 285 -23.25 -32.75 -19.28
C ASP A 285 -22.16 -31.67 -18.99
N ALA A 286 -22.50 -30.69 -18.15
CA ALA A 286 -21.56 -29.68 -17.67
C ALA A 286 -21.31 -29.88 -16.16
N PRO A 287 -20.06 -30.08 -15.70
CA PRO A 287 -19.76 -30.20 -14.26
C PRO A 287 -20.13 -28.93 -13.50
N VAL A 288 -20.92 -29.07 -12.43
CA VAL A 288 -21.40 -27.95 -11.61
C VAL A 288 -20.23 -27.31 -10.84
N PRO A 289 -20.04 -25.97 -10.90
CA PRO A 289 -19.07 -25.27 -10.05
C PRO A 289 -19.46 -25.36 -8.57
N SER A 290 -18.60 -25.97 -7.75
CA SER A 290 -18.81 -26.11 -6.30
C SER A 290 -18.40 -24.84 -5.52
N THR A 291 -19.28 -23.85 -5.51
CA THR A 291 -19.12 -22.62 -4.70
C THR A 291 -19.47 -22.87 -3.23
N PRO A 292 -18.59 -22.51 -2.26
CA PRO A 292 -18.96 -22.47 -0.84
C PRO A 292 -19.81 -21.22 -0.52
N ALA A 293 -20.95 -21.41 0.15
CA ALA A 293 -21.65 -20.36 0.90
C ALA A 293 -21.04 -20.24 2.33
N THR A 294 -21.29 -19.23 3.16
CA THR A 294 -22.25 -18.09 3.19
C THR A 294 -21.49 -16.88 3.80
N THR A 295 -21.94 -15.62 4.02
CA THR A 295 -23.22 -14.88 4.19
C THR A 295 -22.92 -13.41 3.85
N GLY A 296 -23.81 -12.48 3.46
CA GLY A 296 -25.28 -12.44 3.40
C GLY A 296 -25.83 -11.28 4.26
N GLY A 297 -26.70 -10.42 3.73
CA GLY A 297 -27.31 -9.30 4.47
C GLY A 297 -27.90 -8.22 3.55
N ASP A 298 -29.22 -8.00 3.62
CA ASP A 298 -29.97 -7.12 2.72
C ASP A 298 -30.00 -5.64 3.16
N SER A 299 -30.12 -4.74 2.18
CA SER A 299 -31.09 -3.60 2.22
C SER A 299 -31.28 -3.00 0.83
N THR A 300 -32.37 -2.25 0.63
CA THR A 300 -32.97 -1.96 -0.69
C THR A 300 -32.97 -0.47 -1.09
N ALA A 301 -33.40 -0.22 -2.33
CA ALA A 301 -33.62 1.08 -3.00
C ALA A 301 -32.34 1.84 -3.44
N GLY A 302 -32.36 2.58 -4.56
CA GLY A 302 -33.40 2.70 -5.59
C GLY A 302 -32.99 3.70 -6.68
N VAL A 303 -33.33 3.43 -7.95
CA VAL A 303 -32.86 4.21 -9.11
C VAL A 303 -34.02 4.88 -9.86
N PRO A 304 -33.98 6.19 -10.10
CA PRO A 304 -34.70 6.86 -11.18
C PRO A 304 -33.76 7.25 -12.34
N THR A 305 -34.29 7.27 -13.56
CA THR A 305 -33.57 7.58 -14.81
C THR A 305 -33.44 9.09 -15.08
N PRO A 306 -32.39 9.55 -15.79
CA PRO A 306 -32.30 10.92 -16.27
C PRO A 306 -33.16 11.12 -17.53
N GLY A 307 -34.09 12.09 -17.48
CA GLY A 307 -34.85 12.56 -18.64
C GLY A 307 -34.16 13.73 -19.34
N VAL A 308 -34.29 13.83 -20.67
CA VAL A 308 -33.72 14.92 -21.48
C VAL A 308 -34.70 16.08 -21.57
N GLY A 309 -34.21 17.32 -21.41
CA GLY A 309 -34.98 18.55 -21.59
C GLY A 309 -34.13 19.67 -22.21
N SER A 310 -34.72 20.40 -23.16
CA SER A 310 -34.01 21.38 -24.01
C SER A 310 -33.75 22.73 -23.31
N PRO A 311 -32.70 23.48 -23.71
CA PRO A 311 -32.35 24.77 -23.09
C PRO A 311 -33.15 25.96 -23.62
N SER A 312 -33.15 27.06 -22.86
CA SER A 312 -33.51 28.41 -23.33
C SER A 312 -32.75 29.48 -22.52
N PRO A 313 -32.59 30.72 -23.03
CA PRO A 313 -31.38 31.51 -22.76
C PRO A 313 -31.54 32.63 -21.71
N ALA A 314 -30.42 33.03 -21.11
CA ALA A 314 -30.30 34.24 -20.30
C ALA A 314 -28.97 34.98 -20.58
N THR A 315 -29.10 36.09 -21.33
CA THR A 315 -28.41 37.39 -21.14
C THR A 315 -26.99 37.44 -20.57
N ASN A 316 -26.06 37.93 -21.39
CA ASN A 316 -24.71 38.36 -21.01
C ASN A 316 -24.68 39.88 -20.65
N PRO A 317 -24.01 40.32 -19.57
CA PRO A 317 -23.72 41.74 -19.34
C PRO A 317 -22.36 42.14 -19.96
N THR A 318 -22.32 43.33 -20.59
CA THR A 318 -21.08 43.95 -21.10
C THR A 318 -20.23 44.53 -19.97
N GLY A 319 -18.91 44.53 -20.13
CA GLY A 319 -17.97 45.07 -19.15
C GLY A 319 -17.77 46.60 -19.20
N GLY A 320 -16.95 47.07 -18.26
CA GLY A 320 -16.40 48.41 -18.11
C GLY A 320 -15.17 48.35 -17.20
#